data_AF-A0AAJ7EF49-F1
#
_entry.id   AF-A0AAJ7EF49-F1
#
_cell.length_a   1.000
_cell.length_b   1.000
_cell.length_c   1.000
_cell.angle_alpha   90.00
_cell.angle_beta   90.00
_cell.angle_gamma   90.00
#
_symmetry.space_group_name_H-M   'P 1'
#
loop_
_entity.id
_entity.type
_entity.pdbx_description
1 polymer ?
#
loop_
_entity_poly.entity_id
_entity_poly.type
_entity_poly.pdbx_seq_one_letter_code
_entity_poly.pdbx_strand_id
1 'polypeptide(L)'
;MIYKCFLIYLGILWQSVNGADQCVTRGRFPNRIENCRGYTMCINGPAGFIEYNLTCPESFIYSHLENLCTNVTSYKCMPEFKCTEAGNFEVDSENCTSFAACVEGLSGLVDARWSECPQGTVFSPTEKSCINETLYGCHKIEDSPNILSILINNGPIFTANFTLNDAPTLSYHYTTVYGFSLLLLLYTIKR
;
A
#
# COMPACT_ATOMS: atom_id res chain seq x y z
N MET A 1 -5.50 -53.50 -6.05
CA MET A 1 -5.61 -52.06 -6.36
C MET A 1 -6.35 -51.29 -5.25
N ILE A 2 -5.91 -51.41 -3.98
CA ILE A 2 -6.55 -50.72 -2.83
C ILE A 2 -5.52 -49.99 -1.94
N TYR A 3 -4.25 -50.42 -1.96
CA TYR A 3 -3.18 -49.86 -1.11
C TYR A 3 -2.55 -48.55 -1.64
N LYS A 4 -2.74 -48.19 -2.93
CA LYS A 4 -2.21 -46.94 -3.50
C LYS A 4 -3.05 -45.69 -3.18
N CYS A 5 -4.31 -45.85 -2.77
CA CYS A 5 -5.17 -44.70 -2.40
C CYS A 5 -4.96 -44.24 -0.95
N PHE A 6 -4.44 -45.09 -0.06
CA PHE A 6 -4.30 -44.76 1.36
C PHE A 6 -3.07 -43.88 1.66
N LEU A 7 -2.03 -43.95 0.82
CA LEU A 7 -0.82 -43.12 0.97
C LEU A 7 -0.98 -41.68 0.49
N ILE A 8 -2.05 -41.38 -0.27
CA ILE A 8 -2.36 -40.01 -0.70
C ILE A 8 -3.13 -39.24 0.40
N TYR A 9 -3.78 -39.95 1.33
CA TYR A 9 -4.55 -39.32 2.41
C TYR A 9 -3.70 -38.89 3.62
N LEU A 10 -2.45 -39.33 3.73
CA LEU A 10 -1.51 -38.92 4.79
C LEU A 10 -0.67 -37.68 4.43
N GLY A 11 -0.93 -37.04 3.27
CA GLY A 11 -0.13 -35.93 2.75
C GLY A 11 -0.85 -34.58 2.57
N ILE A 12 -2.13 -34.42 2.97
CA ILE A 12 -2.92 -33.21 2.66
C ILE A 12 -3.55 -32.51 3.90
N LEU A 13 -3.12 -32.87 5.09
CA LEU A 13 -3.13 -31.98 6.25
C LEU A 13 -1.65 -32.00 6.61
N TRP A 14 -0.82 -31.00 6.32
CA TRP A 14 -0.73 -29.71 7.00
C TRP A 14 -0.39 -28.65 5.95
N GLN A 15 -1.40 -28.11 5.25
CA GLN A 15 -1.23 -26.79 4.66
C GLN A 15 -1.13 -25.81 5.82
N SER A 16 0.08 -25.28 6.00
CA SER A 16 0.41 -24.19 6.89
C SER A 16 -0.45 -22.97 6.55
N VAL A 17 -1.54 -22.79 7.28
CA VAL A 17 -2.14 -21.49 7.47
C VAL A 17 -1.84 -21.09 8.91
N ASN A 18 -0.55 -20.82 9.18
CA ASN A 18 -0.20 -19.97 10.31
C ASN A 18 -0.61 -18.55 9.92
N GLY A 19 -1.92 -18.29 9.92
CA GLY A 19 -2.40 -16.93 10.12
C GLY A 19 -1.86 -16.48 11.47
N ALA A 20 -1.19 -15.34 11.50
CA ALA A 20 -0.47 -14.82 12.66
C ALA A 20 -1.40 -14.37 13.82
N ASP A 21 -2.54 -15.03 14.03
CA ASP A 21 -3.57 -14.71 15.02
C ASP A 21 -3.16 -14.98 16.49
N GLN A 22 -1.93 -15.43 16.74
CA GLN A 22 -1.45 -15.71 18.08
C GLN A 22 -0.06 -15.11 18.31
N CYS A 23 0.18 -14.66 19.53
CA CYS A 23 1.50 -14.25 20.00
C CYS A 23 2.56 -15.33 19.72
N VAL A 24 3.50 -15.04 18.81
CA VAL A 24 4.70 -15.87 18.55
C VAL A 24 5.97 -15.28 19.18
N THR A 25 5.91 -14.02 19.59
CA THR A 25 7.00 -13.31 20.26
C THR A 25 6.46 -12.35 21.31
N ARG A 26 7.31 -12.02 22.28
CA ARG A 26 7.01 -10.99 23.28
C ARG A 26 7.01 -9.64 22.58
N GLY A 27 5.97 -8.83 22.81
CA GLY A 27 5.88 -7.52 22.17
C GLY A 27 4.54 -6.85 22.38
N ARG A 28 4.37 -5.72 21.71
CA ARG A 28 3.10 -5.00 21.61
C ARG A 28 2.80 -4.79 20.13
N PHE A 29 1.60 -5.15 19.72
CA PHE A 29 1.21 -5.15 18.32
C PHE A 29 -0.06 -4.33 18.17
N PRO A 30 -0.17 -3.44 17.17
CA PRO A 30 -1.40 -2.71 16.96
C PRO A 30 -2.54 -3.69 16.65
N ASN A 31 -3.76 -3.37 17.07
CA ASN A 31 -4.95 -4.14 16.68
C ASN A 31 -6.05 -3.19 16.18
N ARG A 32 -7.20 -3.74 15.77
CA ARG A 32 -8.32 -2.99 15.15
C ARG A 32 -9.29 -2.37 16.16
N ILE A 33 -8.96 -2.36 17.45
CA ILE A 33 -9.87 -1.88 18.48
C ILE A 33 -9.86 -0.35 18.48
N GLU A 34 -11.07 0.23 18.42
CA GLU A 34 -11.35 1.66 18.62
C GLU A 34 -10.42 2.62 17.85
N ASN A 35 -10.44 2.60 16.52
CA ASN A 35 -9.75 3.59 15.67
C ASN A 35 -8.26 3.78 16.05
N CYS A 36 -7.46 2.74 15.84
CA CYS A 36 -6.02 2.72 16.14
C CYS A 36 -5.62 2.87 17.63
N ARG A 37 -6.55 2.98 18.58
CA ARG A 37 -6.25 3.05 20.03
C ARG A 37 -5.84 1.70 20.61
N GLY A 38 -6.32 0.63 20.00
CA GLY A 38 -6.12 -0.72 20.45
C GLY A 38 -4.75 -1.31 20.13
N TYR A 39 -4.23 -2.09 21.06
CA TYR A 39 -3.05 -2.91 20.86
C TYR A 39 -3.11 -4.19 21.69
N THR A 40 -2.41 -5.20 21.21
CA THR A 40 -2.28 -6.50 21.85
C THR A 40 -0.90 -6.62 22.45
N MET A 41 -0.84 -6.89 23.76
CA MET A 41 0.41 -7.11 24.48
C MET A 41 0.63 -8.61 24.68
N CYS A 42 1.74 -9.10 24.15
CA CYS A 42 2.20 -10.48 24.27
C CYS A 42 3.31 -10.58 25.31
N ILE A 43 3.10 -11.39 26.36
CA ILE A 43 4.11 -11.66 27.40
C ILE A 43 4.35 -13.15 27.58
N ASN A 44 5.50 -13.53 28.12
CA ASN A 44 5.79 -14.93 28.42
C ASN A 44 4.85 -15.45 29.51
N GLY A 45 4.26 -16.62 29.27
CA GLY A 45 3.48 -17.38 30.23
C GLY A 45 4.06 -18.78 30.46
N PRO A 46 3.43 -19.57 31.33
CA PRO A 46 3.90 -20.91 31.66
C PRO A 46 3.90 -21.91 30.50
N ALA A 47 3.03 -21.70 29.49
CA ALA A 47 2.83 -22.62 28.36
C ALA A 47 2.91 -21.92 26.99
N GLY A 48 3.70 -20.84 26.89
CA GLY A 48 3.83 -20.04 25.66
C GLY A 48 3.69 -18.55 25.94
N PHE A 49 2.87 -17.86 25.15
CA PHE A 49 2.58 -16.43 25.34
C PHE A 49 1.17 -16.22 25.90
N ILE A 50 1.03 -15.24 26.78
CA ILE A 50 -0.25 -14.71 27.27
C ILE A 50 -0.53 -13.42 26.50
N GLU A 51 -1.75 -13.31 26.01
CA GLU A 51 -2.24 -12.18 25.23
C GLU A 51 -3.13 -11.27 26.09
N TYR A 52 -2.91 -9.95 25.99
CA TYR A 52 -3.77 -8.93 26.58
C TYR A 52 -4.18 -7.91 25.51
N ASN A 53 -5.47 -7.82 25.23
CA ASN A 53 -6.03 -6.75 24.41
C ASN A 53 -6.26 -5.51 25.29
N LEU A 54 -5.58 -4.43 24.93
CA LEU A 54 -5.53 -3.18 25.68
C LEU A 54 -5.92 -2.03 24.76
N THR A 55 -6.48 -0.99 25.34
CA THR A 55 -6.87 0.23 24.65
C THR A 55 -6.15 1.41 25.29
N CYS A 56 -5.58 2.29 24.47
CA CYS A 56 -4.99 3.52 24.97
C CYS A 56 -6.03 4.40 25.70
N PRO A 57 -5.61 5.24 26.67
CA PRO A 57 -6.50 6.22 27.30
C PRO A 57 -7.20 7.12 26.28
N GLU A 58 -8.28 7.77 26.69
CA GLU A 58 -9.00 8.72 25.83
C GLU A 58 -8.06 9.77 25.24
N SER A 59 -8.24 10.08 23.95
CA SER A 59 -7.39 11.00 23.17
C SER A 59 -5.94 10.55 22.89
N PHE A 60 -5.57 9.31 23.23
CA PHE A 60 -4.29 8.71 22.84
C PHE A 60 -4.48 7.62 21.78
N ILE A 61 -3.54 7.55 20.85
CA ILE A 61 -3.49 6.54 19.78
C ILE A 61 -2.27 5.65 20.02
N TYR A 62 -2.38 4.35 19.72
CA TYR A 62 -1.23 3.46 19.82
C TYR A 62 -0.25 3.69 18.65
N SER A 63 0.96 4.13 18.98
CA SER A 63 2.07 4.26 18.04
C SER A 63 2.80 2.93 17.89
N HIS A 64 2.75 2.35 16.69
CA HIS A 64 3.53 1.15 16.37
C HIS A 64 5.03 1.45 16.23
N LEU A 65 5.39 2.72 15.97
CA LEU A 65 6.77 3.20 15.89
C LEU A 65 7.41 3.27 17.28
N GLU A 66 6.68 3.84 18.25
CA GLU A 66 7.19 4.05 19.61
C GLU A 66 6.79 2.93 20.59
N ASN A 67 5.90 2.02 20.18
CA ASN A 67 5.32 0.94 20.99
C ASN A 67 4.62 1.41 22.28
N LEU A 68 4.00 2.60 22.22
CA LEU A 68 3.30 3.25 23.33
C LEU A 68 2.11 4.09 22.86
N CYS A 69 1.26 4.46 23.81
CA CYS A 69 0.14 5.37 23.57
C CYS A 69 0.66 6.81 23.51
N THR A 70 0.44 7.48 22.38
CA THR A 70 0.90 8.85 22.13
C THR A 70 -0.27 9.74 21.71
N ASN A 71 -0.17 11.04 21.97
CA ASN A 71 -1.12 12.05 21.51
C ASN A 71 -0.46 13.09 20.59
N VAL A 72 0.74 12.77 20.05
CA VAL A 72 1.47 13.68 19.17
C VAL A 72 0.69 13.92 17.87
N THR A 73 0.69 15.16 17.40
CA THR A 73 -0.03 15.55 16.18
C THR A 73 0.63 15.04 14.90
N SER A 74 1.91 14.65 14.96
CA SER A 74 2.66 14.07 13.86
C SER A 74 2.23 12.63 13.52
N TYR A 75 1.30 12.05 14.29
CA TYR A 75 0.85 10.68 14.11
C TYR A 75 -0.63 10.52 14.47
N LYS A 76 -1.48 10.18 13.49
CA LYS A 76 -2.96 10.13 13.67
C LYS A 76 -3.56 8.88 13.03
N CYS A 77 -4.72 8.44 13.51
CA CYS A 77 -5.43 7.32 12.89
C CYS A 77 -6.11 7.76 11.58
N MET A 78 -6.16 6.86 10.60
CA MET A 78 -6.83 7.04 9.31
C MET A 78 -7.73 5.82 8.99
N PRO A 79 -8.87 5.65 9.68
CA PRO A 79 -9.73 4.47 9.51
C PRO A 79 -10.38 4.39 8.10
N GLU A 80 -10.50 5.52 7.41
CA GLU A 80 -11.06 5.57 6.07
C GLU A 80 -10.07 5.15 4.98
N PHE A 81 -8.75 5.18 5.28
CA PHE A 81 -7.73 4.78 4.32
C PHE A 81 -7.70 3.24 4.20
N LYS A 82 -7.87 2.72 2.98
CA LYS A 82 -7.98 1.28 2.73
C LYS A 82 -6.61 0.67 2.46
N CYS A 83 -6.07 -0.04 3.44
CA CYS A 83 -4.85 -0.82 3.30
C CYS A 83 -5.11 -2.15 2.60
N THR A 84 -4.37 -2.44 1.53
CA THR A 84 -4.34 -3.75 0.85
C THR A 84 -3.08 -4.55 1.18
N GLU A 85 -2.01 -3.86 1.55
CA GLU A 85 -0.73 -4.45 1.96
C GLU A 85 -0.06 -3.56 3.02
N ALA A 86 0.96 -4.08 3.69
CA ALA A 86 1.74 -3.34 4.67
C ALA A 86 2.72 -2.41 3.96
N GLY A 87 2.94 -1.22 4.51
CA GLY A 87 3.88 -0.25 3.96
C GLY A 87 3.40 1.19 4.11
N ASN A 88 4.13 2.10 3.45
CA ASN A 88 3.81 3.52 3.44
C ASN A 88 3.25 3.93 2.10
N PHE A 89 2.20 4.73 2.12
CA PHE A 89 1.45 5.12 0.93
C PHE A 89 1.24 6.62 0.88
N GLU A 90 1.19 7.12 -0.34
CA GLU A 90 0.95 8.53 -0.60
C GLU A 90 -0.44 8.92 -0.10
N VAL A 91 -0.53 10.12 0.47
CA VAL A 91 -1.78 10.76 0.88
C VAL A 91 -1.82 12.12 0.22
N ASP A 92 -3.04 12.66 0.03
CA ASP A 92 -3.17 14.02 -0.46
C ASP A 92 -2.61 14.99 0.59
N SER A 93 -1.43 15.54 0.27
CA SER A 93 -0.67 16.46 1.08
C SER A 93 -0.08 17.51 0.17
N GLU A 94 -0.35 18.80 0.44
CA GLU A 94 0.11 19.93 -0.39
C GLU A 94 1.61 19.88 -0.68
N ASN A 95 2.42 19.55 0.33
CA ASN A 95 3.88 19.56 0.23
C ASN A 95 4.51 18.16 0.28
N CYS A 96 3.71 17.09 0.09
CA CYS A 96 4.17 15.70 0.23
C CYS A 96 4.86 15.39 1.58
N THR A 97 4.66 16.19 2.63
CA THR A 97 5.35 16.06 3.93
C THR A 97 4.69 15.03 4.84
N SER A 98 3.83 14.15 4.31
CA SER A 98 3.14 13.13 5.09
C SER A 98 2.75 11.93 4.24
N PHE A 99 2.42 10.84 4.93
CA PHE A 99 2.04 9.56 4.31
C PHE A 99 1.08 8.78 5.21
N ALA A 100 0.42 7.77 4.62
CA ALA A 100 -0.35 6.77 5.36
C ALA A 100 0.50 5.53 5.56
N ALA A 101 0.73 5.13 6.81
CA ALA A 101 1.35 3.88 7.20
C ALA A 101 0.28 2.81 7.38
N CYS A 102 0.25 1.82 6.49
CA CYS A 102 -0.49 0.58 6.66
C CYS A 102 0.37 -0.41 7.43
N VAL A 103 -0.11 -0.85 8.59
CA VAL A 103 0.68 -1.63 9.53
C VAL A 103 -0.01 -2.95 9.83
N GLU A 104 0.80 -3.94 10.20
CA GLU A 104 0.31 -5.26 10.60
C GLU A 104 0.21 -5.36 12.12
N GLY A 105 -0.93 -5.88 12.56
CA GLY A 105 -1.11 -6.46 13.88
C GLY A 105 -0.83 -7.96 13.85
N LEU A 106 -1.28 -8.66 14.90
CA LEU A 106 -1.25 -10.13 14.93
C LEU A 106 -2.18 -10.70 13.84
N SER A 107 -3.43 -10.27 13.81
CA SER A 107 -4.43 -10.74 12.83
C SER A 107 -4.33 -10.07 11.45
N GLY A 108 -3.12 -9.71 11.01
CA GLY A 108 -2.86 -9.07 9.73
C GLY A 108 -3.02 -7.54 9.77
N LEU A 109 -3.29 -6.93 8.61
CA LEU A 109 -3.39 -5.46 8.49
C LEU A 109 -4.39 -4.88 9.47
N VAL A 110 -4.13 -3.65 9.92
CA VAL A 110 -5.03 -2.86 10.76
C VAL A 110 -5.24 -1.48 10.14
N ASP A 111 -6.01 -0.61 10.81
CA ASP A 111 -6.26 0.75 10.34
C ASP A 111 -4.96 1.51 10.09
N ALA A 112 -4.94 2.30 9.01
CA ALA A 112 -3.77 3.07 8.64
C ALA A 112 -3.50 4.19 9.66
N ARG A 113 -2.26 4.66 9.70
CA ARG A 113 -1.88 5.88 10.44
C ARG A 113 -1.31 6.93 9.53
N TRP A 114 -1.82 8.14 9.62
CA TRP A 114 -1.15 9.31 9.07
C TRP A 114 0.14 9.55 9.86
N SER A 115 1.25 9.78 9.17
CA SER A 115 2.53 10.15 9.77
C SER A 115 3.15 11.31 9.02
N GLU A 116 3.69 12.26 9.77
CA GLU A 116 4.47 13.37 9.24
C GLU A 116 5.89 12.91 8.91
N CYS A 117 6.42 13.35 7.77
CA CYS A 117 7.81 13.17 7.45
C CYS A 117 8.70 14.02 8.37
N PRO A 118 9.92 13.56 8.71
CA PRO A 118 10.90 14.38 9.40
C PRO A 118 11.16 15.71 8.67
N GLN A 119 11.55 16.74 9.41
CA GLN A 119 11.83 18.06 8.84
C GLN A 119 12.89 17.99 7.71
N GLY A 120 12.65 18.69 6.61
CA GLY A 120 13.54 18.71 5.43
C GLY A 120 13.42 17.47 4.54
N THR A 121 12.38 16.65 4.74
CA THR A 121 12.10 15.47 3.93
C THR A 121 10.65 15.47 3.42
N VAL A 122 10.46 14.82 2.27
CA VAL A 122 9.16 14.62 1.62
C VAL A 122 8.97 13.15 1.29
N PHE A 123 7.73 12.68 1.28
CA PHE A 123 7.40 11.32 0.95
C PHE A 123 7.61 11.05 -0.55
N SER A 124 8.36 10.00 -0.86
CA SER A 124 8.50 9.48 -2.22
C SER A 124 7.63 8.23 -2.41
N PRO A 125 6.62 8.27 -3.29
CA PRO A 125 5.78 7.10 -3.59
C PRO A 125 6.56 5.95 -4.23
N THR A 126 7.69 6.25 -4.88
CA THR A 126 8.60 5.27 -5.50
C THR A 126 9.43 4.55 -4.44
N GLU A 127 10.02 5.29 -3.50
CA GLU A 127 10.86 4.71 -2.43
C GLU A 127 10.05 4.23 -1.23
N LYS A 128 8.74 4.56 -1.17
CA LYS A 128 7.84 4.26 -0.05
C LYS A 128 8.37 4.78 1.29
N SER A 129 9.07 5.91 1.26
CA SER A 129 9.76 6.49 2.40
C SER A 129 9.91 8.01 2.27
N CYS A 130 10.17 8.68 3.39
CA CYS A 130 10.56 10.09 3.40
C CYS A 130 12.02 10.22 2.97
N ILE A 131 12.26 11.02 1.95
CA ILE A 131 13.59 11.31 1.41
C ILE A 131 13.85 12.82 1.42
N ASN A 132 15.12 13.21 1.32
CA ASN A 132 15.49 14.61 1.36
C ASN A 132 14.82 15.40 0.22
N GLU A 133 14.20 16.53 0.55
CA GLU A 133 13.47 17.39 -0.40
C GLU A 133 14.34 17.95 -1.52
N THR A 134 15.66 18.02 -1.33
CA THR A 134 16.61 18.44 -2.37
C THR A 134 16.87 17.36 -3.42
N LEU A 135 16.58 16.09 -3.12
CA LEU A 135 16.76 14.96 -4.03
C LEU A 135 15.49 14.62 -4.80
N TYR A 136 14.32 15.01 -4.27
CA TYR A 136 13.02 14.76 -4.87
C TYR A 136 12.07 15.91 -4.59
N GLY A 137 11.66 16.59 -5.65
CA GLY A 137 10.65 17.65 -5.59
C GLY A 137 9.25 17.05 -5.55
N CYS A 138 8.46 17.44 -4.55
CA CYS A 138 7.02 17.18 -4.52
C CYS A 138 6.38 17.85 -5.74
N HIS A 139 5.79 17.05 -6.63
CA HIS A 139 5.00 17.56 -7.75
C HIS A 139 3.59 17.01 -7.62
N LYS A 140 2.63 17.88 -7.30
CA LYS A 140 1.22 17.55 -7.51
C LYS A 140 0.95 17.46 -9.01
N ILE A 141 0.07 16.55 -9.40
CA ILE A 141 -0.33 16.36 -10.80
C ILE A 141 -1.01 17.63 -11.37
N GLU A 142 -1.44 18.59 -10.53
CA GLU A 142 -1.91 19.90 -10.99
C GLU A 142 -0.81 20.83 -11.54
N ASP A 143 0.46 20.60 -11.17
CA ASP A 143 1.62 21.39 -11.63
C ASP A 143 2.48 20.66 -12.68
N SER A 144 2.18 19.39 -12.99
CA SER A 144 2.86 18.73 -14.11
C SER A 144 2.36 19.38 -15.40
N PRO A 145 3.20 20.06 -16.20
CA PRO A 145 2.78 20.37 -17.56
C PRO A 145 2.38 19.05 -18.20
N ASN A 146 1.20 19.03 -18.82
CA ASN A 146 0.70 17.93 -19.65
C ASN A 146 1.63 17.65 -20.86
N ILE A 147 2.87 18.12 -20.84
CA ILE A 147 3.82 18.17 -21.92
C ILE A 147 4.94 17.18 -21.61
N LEU A 148 4.92 16.05 -22.30
CA LEU A 148 6.08 15.18 -22.39
C LEU A 148 6.95 15.64 -23.56
N SER A 149 8.18 16.07 -23.30
CA SER A 149 9.17 16.41 -24.33
C SER A 149 10.13 15.25 -24.54
N ILE A 150 10.11 14.64 -25.72
CA ILE A 150 11.02 13.55 -26.10
C ILE A 150 12.04 14.09 -27.11
N LEU A 151 13.33 13.86 -26.82
CA LEU A 151 14.44 14.06 -27.77
C LEU A 151 14.80 12.72 -28.40
N ILE A 152 14.56 12.58 -29.70
CA ILE A 152 14.98 11.39 -30.46
C ILE A 152 16.17 11.78 -31.34
N ASN A 153 17.33 11.15 -31.11
CA ASN A 153 18.51 11.21 -31.97
C ASN A 153 18.96 12.63 -32.34
N ASN A 154 18.96 13.56 -31.37
CA ASN A 154 19.27 14.98 -31.58
C ASN A 154 18.41 15.69 -32.66
N GLY A 155 17.22 15.15 -32.93
CA GLY A 155 16.21 15.71 -33.82
C GLY A 155 15.29 16.74 -33.12
N PRO A 156 14.25 17.23 -33.83
CA PRO A 156 13.34 18.23 -33.27
C PRO A 156 12.64 17.71 -32.01
N ILE A 157 12.46 18.59 -31.03
CA ILE A 157 11.74 18.30 -29.79
C ILE A 157 10.26 18.10 -30.13
N PHE A 158 9.73 16.90 -29.86
CA PHE A 158 8.30 16.64 -29.97
C PHE A 158 7.64 16.92 -28.61
N THR A 159 6.74 17.91 -28.58
CA THR A 159 5.89 18.21 -27.43
C THR A 159 4.50 17.65 -27.68
N ALA A 160 4.04 16.72 -26.84
CA ALA A 160 2.68 16.22 -26.85
C ALA A 160 1.95 16.69 -25.60
N ASN A 161 0.78 17.33 -25.78
CA ASN A 161 -0.12 17.70 -24.69
C ASN A 161 -1.09 16.55 -24.45
N PHE A 162 -1.09 15.94 -23.27
CA PHE A 162 -2.06 14.90 -22.90
C PHE A 162 -3.02 15.41 -21.82
N THR A 163 -4.33 15.24 -22.01
CA THR A 163 -5.33 15.52 -20.98
C THR A 163 -5.78 14.20 -20.37
N LEU A 164 -5.50 13.98 -19.08
CA LEU A 164 -5.76 12.70 -18.40
C LEU A 164 -7.21 12.56 -17.90
N ASN A 165 -8.19 13.00 -18.69
CA ASN A 165 -9.59 13.08 -18.23
C ASN A 165 -10.50 11.95 -18.70
N ASP A 166 -10.03 11.01 -19.53
CA ASP A 166 -10.85 9.87 -19.93
C ASP A 166 -10.03 8.57 -19.92
N ALA A 167 -10.52 7.59 -19.17
CA ALA A 167 -9.98 6.23 -19.18
C ALA A 167 -9.99 5.68 -20.62
N PRO A 168 -8.86 5.17 -21.16
CA PRO A 168 -8.85 4.65 -22.52
C PRO A 168 -9.69 3.37 -22.58
N THR A 169 -10.89 3.47 -23.16
CA THR A 169 -11.69 2.30 -23.52
C THR A 169 -11.05 1.64 -24.75
N LEU A 170 -10.42 0.47 -24.57
CA LEU A 170 -9.99 -0.37 -25.70
C LEU A 170 -11.23 -0.92 -26.42
N SER A 171 -11.49 -0.44 -27.63
CA SER A 171 -12.46 -1.02 -28.55
C SER A 171 -11.73 -1.77 -29.66
N TYR A 172 -11.92 -3.09 -29.71
CA TYR A 172 -11.40 -3.96 -30.76
C TYR A 172 -12.51 -4.19 -31.80
N HIS A 173 -12.24 -3.90 -33.07
CA HIS A 173 -13.13 -4.29 -34.18
C HIS A 173 -12.44 -5.32 -35.06
N TYR A 174 -13.03 -6.52 -35.12
CA TYR A 174 -12.63 -7.62 -36.01
C TYR A 174 -13.47 -7.55 -37.29
N THR A 175 -12.81 -7.39 -38.44
CA THR A 175 -13.42 -7.61 -39.75
C THR A 175 -12.77 -8.79 -40.43
N THR A 176 -13.53 -9.88 -40.57
CA THR A 176 -13.15 -11.06 -41.32
C THR A 176 -13.34 -10.80 -42.82
N VAL A 177 -12.25 -10.82 -43.59
CA VAL A 177 -12.29 -10.98 -45.04
C VAL A 177 -11.54 -12.26 -45.36
N TYR A 178 -12.18 -13.13 -46.15
CA TYR A 178 -11.72 -14.46 -46.51
C TYR A 178 -10.20 -14.54 -46.74
N GLY A 179 -9.50 -15.26 -45.85
CA GLY A 179 -8.24 -15.93 -46.18
C GLY A 179 -6.99 -15.58 -45.37
N PHE A 180 -6.81 -14.36 -44.85
CA PHE A 180 -5.60 -14.01 -44.08
C PHE A 180 -5.89 -12.91 -43.04
N SER A 181 -5.65 -13.21 -41.76
CA SER A 181 -5.76 -12.26 -40.64
C SER A 181 -4.57 -11.29 -40.64
N LEU A 182 -4.79 -10.02 -40.97
CA LEU A 182 -3.78 -8.97 -40.89
C LEU A 182 -4.20 -7.94 -39.82
N LEU A 183 -3.42 -7.82 -38.74
CA LEU A 183 -3.57 -6.73 -37.77
C LEU A 183 -3.10 -5.41 -38.42
N LEU A 184 -4.02 -4.49 -38.68
CA LEU A 184 -3.70 -3.13 -39.09
C LEU A 184 -4.14 -2.15 -37.99
N LEU A 185 -3.16 -1.58 -37.28
CA LEU A 185 -3.33 -0.43 -36.39
C LEU A 185 -3.48 0.82 -37.25
N LEU A 186 -4.72 1.23 -37.55
CA LEU A 186 -4.99 2.50 -38.21
C LEU A 186 -5.49 3.53 -37.18
N TYR A 187 -4.66 4.53 -36.91
CA TYR A 187 -5.04 5.74 -36.17
C TYR A 187 -5.83 6.65 -37.11
N THR A 188 -7.11 6.90 -36.81
CA THR A 188 -7.87 8.01 -37.40
C THR A 188 -8.27 8.99 -36.31
N ILE A 189 -7.54 10.09 -36.22
CA ILE A 189 -7.91 11.26 -35.42
C ILE A 189 -9.05 11.95 -36.18
N LYS A 190 -10.29 11.76 -35.73
CA LYS A 190 -11.41 12.60 -36.16
C LYS A 190 -11.38 13.86 -35.30
N ARG A 191 -11.25 14.99 -35.98
CA ARG A 191 -11.13 16.38 -35.50
C ARG A 191 -11.94 16.72 -34.25
#